data_AF-A0AAW5GFU9-F1
#
_entry.id   AF-A0AAW5GFU9-F1
#
_cell.length_a   1.000
_cell.length_b   1.000
_cell.length_c   1.000
_cell.angle_alpha   90.00
_cell.angle_beta   90.00
_cell.angle_gamma   90.00
#
_symmetry.space_group_name_H-M   'P 1'
#
loop_
_entity.id
_entity.type
_entity.pdbx_description
1 polymer ?
#
loop_
_entity_poly.entity_id
_entity_poly.type
_entity_poly.pdbx_seq_one_letter_code
_entity_poly.pdbx_strand_id
1 'polypeptide(L)'
;MTKTVSILLETLLAAKERRAVRQQEWLARHGATLVSLTLVTPGPVKDSESYRQVIAEAIKSFALLCQTRGWMVLEQQTLWLATGAEGLWAITKDALSVKAATIALEDNHELGRLWDFDIFSPEEGSIGRSMLAHSGRTCLLCDQMAHACSRSRRHSLPELLEHIEEKVNAYFTPA
;
A
#
# COMPACT_ATOMS: atom_id res chain seq x y z
N MET A 1 4.60 17.64 19.04
CA MET A 1 5.49 16.46 19.22
C MET A 1 4.63 15.22 19.32
N THR A 2 4.24 14.66 18.16
CA THR A 2 3.54 13.37 18.08
C THR A 2 4.52 12.29 18.49
N LYS A 3 4.20 11.56 19.56
CA LYS A 3 5.09 10.57 20.16
C LYS A 3 5.15 9.36 19.23
N THR A 4 6.21 9.25 18.46
CA THR A 4 6.42 8.12 17.54
C THR A 4 6.66 6.83 18.34
N VAL A 5 5.82 5.82 18.13
CA VAL A 5 5.89 4.55 18.87
C VAL A 5 6.60 3.50 18.02
N SER A 6 7.66 2.91 18.57
CA SER A 6 8.34 1.76 17.99
C SER A 6 7.52 0.49 18.21
N ILE A 7 7.27 -0.28 17.15
CA ILE A 7 6.46 -1.51 17.18
C ILE A 7 7.36 -2.75 17.19
N LEU A 8 7.03 -3.72 18.06
CA LEU A 8 7.69 -5.02 18.14
C LEU A 8 7.29 -5.93 16.96
N LEU A 9 8.17 -6.85 16.58
CA LEU A 9 7.94 -7.78 15.46
C LEU A 9 6.66 -8.61 15.63
N GLU A 10 6.42 -9.14 16.83
CA GLU A 10 5.21 -9.93 17.14
C GLU A 10 3.93 -9.13 16.93
N THR A 11 3.92 -7.86 17.31
CA THR A 11 2.79 -6.96 17.10
C THR A 11 2.52 -6.73 15.61
N LEU A 12 3.58 -6.65 14.78
CA LEU A 12 3.44 -6.55 13.33
C LEU A 12 2.90 -7.84 12.71
N LEU A 13 3.38 -9.01 13.16
CA LEU A 13 2.89 -10.29 12.67
C LEU A 13 1.40 -10.48 13.00
N ALA A 14 1.00 -10.21 14.25
CA ALA A 14 -0.39 -10.26 14.67
C ALA A 14 -1.26 -9.24 13.92
N ALA A 15 -0.72 -8.07 13.55
CA ALA A 15 -1.44 -7.11 12.71
C ALA A 15 -1.64 -7.62 11.28
N LYS A 16 -0.65 -8.29 10.69
CA LYS A 16 -0.80 -8.94 9.38
C LYS A 16 -1.87 -10.03 9.39
N GLU A 17 -1.92 -10.83 10.44
CA GLU A 17 -2.97 -11.86 10.60
C GLU A 17 -4.35 -11.22 10.73
N ARG A 18 -4.52 -10.20 11.57
CA ARG A 18 -5.79 -9.47 11.68
C ARG A 18 -6.23 -8.84 10.37
N ARG A 19 -5.30 -8.31 9.57
CA ARG A 19 -5.60 -7.81 8.23
C ARG A 19 -6.06 -8.92 7.30
N ALA A 20 -5.37 -10.06 7.29
CA ALA A 20 -5.75 -11.21 6.47
C ALA A 20 -7.18 -11.68 6.83
N VAL A 21 -7.52 -11.77 8.12
CA VAL A 21 -8.88 -12.10 8.57
C VAL A 21 -9.90 -11.08 8.05
N ARG A 22 -9.65 -9.77 8.22
CA ARG A 22 -10.52 -8.72 7.68
C ARG A 22 -10.70 -8.83 6.16
N GLN A 23 -9.62 -9.10 5.43
CA GLN A 23 -9.69 -9.26 3.98
C GLN A 23 -10.61 -10.44 3.59
N GLN A 24 -10.53 -11.56 4.30
CA GLN A 24 -11.44 -12.70 4.08
C GLN A 24 -12.90 -12.36 4.42
N GLU A 25 -13.14 -11.65 5.52
CA GLU A 25 -14.49 -11.20 5.90
C GLU A 25 -15.10 -10.28 4.83
N TRP A 26 -14.31 -9.35 4.28
CA TRP A 26 -14.76 -8.45 3.22
C TRP A 26 -15.07 -9.18 1.92
N LEU A 27 -14.20 -10.12 1.51
CA LEU A 27 -14.43 -10.96 0.33
C LEU A 27 -15.73 -11.76 0.49
N ALA A 28 -15.94 -12.40 1.64
CA ALA A 28 -17.14 -13.17 1.93
C ALA A 28 -18.40 -12.31 1.99
N ARG A 29 -18.32 -11.10 2.58
CA ARG A 29 -19.45 -10.18 2.73
C ARG A 29 -19.92 -9.62 1.39
N HIS A 30 -18.99 -9.23 0.53
CA HIS A 30 -19.33 -8.48 -0.69
C HIS A 30 -19.36 -9.32 -1.96
N GLY A 31 -18.62 -10.44 -2.02
CA GLY A 31 -18.49 -11.23 -3.24
C GLY A 31 -17.93 -10.42 -4.42
N ALA A 32 -17.11 -9.40 -4.14
CA ALA A 32 -16.59 -8.44 -5.11
C ALA A 32 -15.07 -8.27 -4.94
N THR A 33 -14.42 -7.60 -5.91
CA THR A 33 -12.98 -7.33 -5.84
C THR A 33 -12.66 -6.51 -4.59
N LEU A 34 -11.73 -7.02 -3.79
CA LEU A 34 -11.21 -6.32 -2.63
C LEU A 34 -9.90 -5.63 -2.98
N VAL A 35 -9.82 -4.35 -2.66
CA VAL A 35 -8.58 -3.56 -2.68
C VAL A 35 -8.13 -3.35 -1.25
N SER A 36 -6.88 -3.71 -0.95
CA SER A 36 -6.23 -3.45 0.33
C SER A 36 -5.03 -2.55 0.11
N LEU A 37 -5.01 -1.42 0.81
CA LEU A 37 -3.94 -0.43 0.78
C LEU A 37 -3.19 -0.44 2.10
N THR A 38 -1.86 -0.54 2.01
CA THR A 38 -0.94 -0.22 3.10
C THR A 38 0.22 0.62 2.58
N LEU A 39 1.14 1.04 3.46
CA LEU A 39 2.34 1.75 3.07
C LEU A 39 3.59 0.90 3.22
N VAL A 40 4.53 1.06 2.28
CA VAL A 40 5.90 0.57 2.38
C VAL A 40 6.63 1.41 3.44
N THR A 41 6.65 0.91 4.67
CA THR A 41 7.22 1.59 5.84
C THR A 41 8.35 0.76 6.43
N PRO A 42 9.63 1.01 6.10
CA PRO A 42 10.74 0.29 6.70
C PRO A 42 10.94 0.71 8.16
N GLY A 43 11.59 -0.15 8.95
CA GLY A 43 11.89 0.14 10.37
C GLY A 43 10.72 -0.08 11.32
N PRO A 44 10.86 0.27 12.60
CA PRO A 44 9.88 -0.07 13.64
C PRO A 44 8.71 0.91 13.76
N VAL A 45 8.83 2.09 13.16
CA VAL A 45 7.80 3.13 13.18
C VAL A 45 6.89 2.94 11.98
N LYS A 46 5.59 2.77 12.23
CA LYS A 46 4.59 2.54 11.18
C LYS A 46 3.52 3.62 11.09
N ASP A 47 3.41 4.45 12.12
CA ASP A 47 2.46 5.54 12.21
C ASP A 47 3.18 6.82 12.61
N SER A 48 3.14 7.80 11.73
CA SER A 48 3.68 9.14 11.88
C SER A 48 2.78 10.10 11.12
N GLU A 49 2.91 11.40 11.38
CA GLU A 49 2.17 12.41 10.62
C GLU A 49 2.47 12.33 9.12
N SER A 50 3.73 12.16 8.74
CA SER A 50 4.15 11.95 7.35
C SER A 50 3.50 10.74 6.72
N TYR A 51 3.47 9.58 7.39
CA TYR A 51 2.81 8.38 6.87
C TYR A 51 1.29 8.55 6.78
N ARG A 52 0.67 9.29 7.70
CA ARG A 52 -0.77 9.61 7.62
C ARG A 52 -1.08 10.50 6.41
N GLN A 53 -0.21 11.47 6.09
CA GLN A 53 -0.35 12.28 4.87
C GLN A 53 -0.19 11.43 3.61
N VAL A 54 0.81 10.55 3.57
CA VAL A 54 1.07 9.67 2.41
C VAL A 54 -0.11 8.74 2.13
N ILE A 55 -0.70 8.12 3.16
CA ILE A 55 -1.86 7.23 2.95
C ILE A 55 -3.13 8.02 2.62
N ALA A 56 -3.30 9.23 3.16
CA ALA A 56 -4.42 10.10 2.78
C ALA A 56 -4.35 10.48 1.29
N GLU A 57 -3.15 10.76 0.77
CA GLU A 57 -2.96 11.01 -0.66
C GLU A 57 -3.22 9.75 -1.51
N ALA A 58 -2.77 8.58 -1.06
CA ALA A 58 -3.08 7.31 -1.74
C ALA A 58 -4.60 7.04 -1.82
N ILE A 59 -5.33 7.27 -0.72
CA ILE A 59 -6.79 7.15 -0.65
C ILE A 59 -7.46 8.11 -1.63
N LYS A 60 -7.03 9.38 -1.65
CA LYS A 60 -7.57 10.41 -2.54
C LYS A 60 -7.29 10.07 -4.01
N SER A 61 -6.06 9.68 -4.33
CA SER A 61 -5.64 9.28 -5.67
C SER A 61 -6.42 8.06 -6.17
N PHE A 62 -6.64 7.06 -5.32
CA PHE A 62 -7.43 5.89 -5.68
C PHE A 62 -8.93 6.20 -5.82
N ALA A 63 -9.49 7.06 -4.96
CA ALA A 63 -10.87 7.52 -5.10
C ALA A 63 -11.09 8.25 -6.44
N LEU A 64 -10.17 9.13 -6.83
CA LEU A 64 -10.20 9.82 -8.13
C LEU A 64 -10.09 8.84 -9.30
N LEU A 65 -9.23 7.82 -9.20
CA LEU A 65 -9.13 6.75 -10.19
C LEU A 65 -10.47 6.04 -10.38
N CYS A 66 -11.11 5.60 -9.28
CA CYS A 66 -12.41 4.95 -9.31
C CYS A 66 -13.48 5.84 -9.94
N GLN A 67 -13.54 7.13 -9.55
CA GLN A 67 -14.49 8.09 -10.09
C GLN A 67 -14.30 8.30 -11.60
N THR A 68 -13.05 8.53 -12.03
CA THR A 68 -12.70 8.79 -13.43
C THR A 68 -13.02 7.59 -14.33
N ARG A 69 -12.89 6.37 -13.79
CA ARG A 69 -13.20 5.14 -14.53
C ARG A 69 -14.63 4.65 -14.35
N GLY A 70 -15.46 5.35 -13.57
CA GLY A 70 -16.85 4.97 -13.31
C GLY A 70 -16.98 3.65 -12.53
N TRP A 71 -16.00 3.30 -11.69
CA TRP A 71 -16.04 2.08 -10.89
C TRP A 71 -16.92 2.27 -9.66
N MET A 72 -17.86 1.35 -9.45
CA MET A 72 -18.73 1.37 -8.29
C MET A 72 -18.00 0.81 -7.07
N VAL A 73 -17.82 1.66 -6.06
CA VAL A 73 -17.34 1.29 -4.73
C VAL A 73 -18.56 0.94 -3.87
N LEU A 74 -18.65 -0.31 -3.42
CA LEU A 74 -19.74 -0.81 -2.58
C LEU A 74 -19.55 -0.38 -1.12
N GLU A 75 -18.31 -0.49 -0.63
CA GLU A 75 -17.93 -0.11 0.72
C GLU A 75 -16.47 0.35 0.71
N GLN A 76 -16.14 1.32 1.57
CA GLN A 76 -14.77 1.76 1.85
C GLN A 76 -14.58 1.91 3.35
N GLN A 77 -13.41 1.49 3.85
CA GLN A 77 -13.00 1.69 5.23
C GLN A 77 -11.54 2.11 5.32
N THR A 78 -11.22 2.94 6.31
CA THR A 78 -9.84 3.28 6.69
C THR A 78 -9.65 3.03 8.17
N LEU A 79 -8.59 2.29 8.51
CA LEU A 79 -8.23 1.92 9.87
C LEU A 79 -6.92 2.63 10.23
N TRP A 80 -6.97 3.48 11.25
CA TRP A 80 -5.78 4.18 11.76
C TRP A 80 -5.16 3.37 12.90
N LEU A 81 -4.15 2.55 12.58
CA LEU A 81 -3.51 1.64 13.53
C LEU A 81 -2.08 2.08 13.80
N ALA A 82 -1.59 1.85 15.03
CA ALA A 82 -0.19 2.09 15.38
C ALA A 82 0.79 1.21 14.57
N THR A 83 0.30 0.11 14.00
CA THR A 83 1.05 -0.80 13.11
C THR A 83 1.06 -0.35 11.64
N GLY A 84 0.55 0.85 11.36
CA GLY A 84 0.38 1.40 10.02
C GLY A 84 -1.10 1.41 9.64
N ALA A 85 -1.51 2.47 8.97
CA ALA A 85 -2.88 2.62 8.51
C ALA A 85 -3.20 1.63 7.37
N GLU A 86 -4.47 1.22 7.31
CA GLU A 86 -4.97 0.27 6.32
C GLU A 86 -6.19 0.88 5.61
N GLY A 87 -6.22 0.81 4.29
CA GLY A 87 -7.40 1.15 3.47
C GLY A 87 -8.02 -0.12 2.87
N LEU A 88 -9.34 -0.20 2.84
CA LEU A 88 -10.09 -1.29 2.23
C LEU A 88 -11.21 -0.74 1.34
N TRP A 89 -11.39 -1.35 0.16
CA TRP A 89 -12.52 -1.08 -0.74
C TRP A 89 -13.08 -2.38 -1.30
N ALA A 90 -14.40 -2.50 -1.35
CA ALA A 90 -15.09 -3.49 -2.16
C ALA A 90 -15.57 -2.82 -3.45
N ILE A 91 -15.14 -3.33 -4.61
CA ILE A 91 -15.37 -2.71 -5.92
C ILE A 91 -15.97 -3.75 -6.87
N THR A 92 -16.99 -3.37 -7.63
CA THR A 92 -17.67 -4.28 -8.57
C THR A 92 -16.86 -4.60 -9.84
N LYS A 93 -15.75 -3.89 -10.07
CA LYS A 93 -14.87 -4.09 -11.23
C LYS A 93 -14.02 -5.34 -11.04
N ASP A 94 -13.71 -6.05 -12.14
CA ASP A 94 -12.87 -7.25 -12.11
C ASP A 94 -11.46 -6.98 -11.56
N ALA A 95 -10.95 -7.97 -10.82
CA ALA A 95 -9.72 -7.83 -10.04
C ALA A 95 -8.48 -7.59 -10.91
N LEU A 96 -8.41 -8.15 -12.12
CA LEU A 96 -7.31 -7.93 -13.06
C LEU A 96 -7.27 -6.47 -13.55
N SER A 97 -8.41 -5.90 -13.94
CA SER A 97 -8.50 -4.49 -14.34
C SER A 97 -8.16 -3.54 -13.20
N VAL A 98 -8.62 -3.84 -11.98
CA VAL A 98 -8.27 -3.06 -10.79
C VAL A 98 -6.77 -3.16 -10.53
N LYS A 99 -6.17 -4.36 -10.60
CA LYS A 99 -4.73 -4.55 -10.39
C LYS A 99 -3.89 -3.82 -11.43
N ALA A 100 -4.26 -3.87 -12.71
CA ALA A 100 -3.54 -3.14 -13.75
C ALA A 100 -3.55 -1.63 -13.47
N ALA A 101 -4.68 -1.10 -13.00
CA ALA A 101 -4.82 0.31 -12.68
C ALA A 101 -4.03 0.73 -11.44
N THR A 102 -4.02 -0.09 -10.39
CA THR A 102 -3.24 0.21 -9.18
C THR A 102 -1.75 0.08 -9.44
N ILE A 103 -1.30 -0.86 -10.28
CA ILE A 103 0.10 -0.89 -10.76
C ILE A 103 0.44 0.42 -11.48
N ALA A 104 -0.39 0.85 -12.43
CA ALA A 104 -0.16 2.10 -13.14
C ALA A 104 -0.15 3.31 -12.18
N LEU A 105 -1.00 3.31 -11.15
CA LEU A 105 -1.03 4.36 -10.14
C LEU A 105 0.25 4.36 -9.28
N GLU A 106 0.71 3.19 -8.85
CA GLU A 106 1.97 3.03 -8.10
C GLU A 106 3.21 3.44 -8.91
N ASP A 107 3.22 3.13 -10.21
CA ASP A 107 4.38 3.34 -11.06
C ASP A 107 4.46 4.80 -11.57
N ASN A 108 3.34 5.53 -11.67
CA ASN A 108 3.31 6.90 -12.22
C ASN A 108 3.15 8.01 -11.17
N HIS A 109 2.63 7.73 -9.98
CA HIS A 109 2.48 8.76 -8.95
C HIS A 109 3.82 9.01 -8.24
N GLU A 110 4.12 10.26 -7.90
CA GLU A 110 5.38 10.63 -7.23
C GLU A 110 5.58 9.87 -5.92
N LEU A 111 4.54 9.72 -5.11
CA LEU A 111 4.54 8.88 -3.90
C LEU A 111 4.20 7.39 -4.14
N GLY A 112 3.89 6.99 -5.38
CA GLY A 112 3.31 5.69 -5.70
C GLY A 112 4.15 4.49 -5.25
N ARG A 113 5.48 4.67 -5.20
CA ARG A 113 6.43 3.66 -4.72
C ARG A 113 6.36 3.39 -3.22
N LEU A 114 5.73 4.27 -2.45
CA LEU A 114 5.46 4.11 -1.02
C LEU A 114 4.11 3.42 -0.76
N TRP A 115 3.28 3.28 -1.78
CA TRP A 115 1.96 2.66 -1.68
C TRP A 115 2.07 1.16 -1.96
N ASP A 116 1.24 0.40 -1.26
CA ASP A 116 1.13 -1.04 -1.46
C ASP A 116 -0.34 -1.42 -1.66
N PHE A 117 -0.75 -1.55 -2.93
CA PHE A 117 -2.08 -2.00 -3.33
C PHE A 117 -2.08 -3.51 -3.60
N ASP A 118 -2.65 -4.25 -2.66
CA ASP A 118 -2.99 -5.66 -2.80
C ASP A 118 -4.42 -5.82 -3.28
N ILE A 119 -4.61 -6.60 -4.35
CA ILE A 119 -5.92 -6.82 -4.95
C ILE A 119 -6.28 -8.28 -4.76
N PHE A 120 -7.53 -8.55 -4.38
CA PHE A 120 -8.05 -9.89 -4.19
C PHE A 120 -9.34 -10.08 -4.99
N SER A 121 -9.38 -11.17 -5.74
CA SER A 121 -10.58 -11.72 -6.37
C SER A 121 -11.29 -12.66 -5.40
N PRO A 122 -12.64 -12.64 -5.32
CA PRO A 122 -13.41 -13.66 -4.60
C PRO A 122 -13.12 -15.09 -5.06
N GLU A 123 -12.81 -15.28 -6.35
CA GLU A 123 -12.62 -16.61 -6.94
C GLU A 123 -11.14 -17.02 -6.97
N GLU A 124 -10.25 -16.11 -7.39
CA GLU A 124 -8.84 -16.41 -7.63
C GLU A 124 -7.93 -16.07 -6.43
N GLY A 125 -8.47 -15.42 -5.40
CA GLY A 125 -7.67 -14.92 -4.28
C GLY A 125 -6.76 -13.75 -4.70
N SER A 126 -5.52 -13.73 -4.23
CA SER A 126 -4.63 -12.58 -4.44
C SER A 126 -4.17 -12.45 -5.90
N ILE A 127 -4.34 -11.26 -6.48
CA ILE A 127 -3.93 -10.93 -7.84
C ILE A 127 -2.56 -10.22 -7.83
N GLY A 128 -1.56 -10.93 -8.33
CA GLY A 128 -0.17 -10.47 -8.39
C GLY A 128 0.20 -9.75 -9.69
N ARG A 129 1.35 -9.04 -9.67
CA ARG A 129 1.92 -8.39 -10.88
C ARG A 129 2.23 -9.39 -12.01
N SER A 130 2.65 -10.62 -11.66
CA SER A 130 2.99 -11.67 -12.63
C SER A 130 1.81 -12.17 -13.45
N MET A 131 0.58 -12.12 -12.90
CA MET A 131 -0.65 -12.48 -13.63
C MET A 131 -0.94 -11.51 -14.79
N LEU A 132 -0.34 -10.32 -14.75
CA LEU A 132 -0.45 -9.29 -15.79
C LEU A 132 0.87 -9.12 -16.58
N ALA A 133 1.80 -10.07 -16.48
CA ALA A 133 3.12 -10.00 -17.11
C ALA A 133 3.96 -8.75 -16.76
N HIS A 134 3.67 -8.10 -15.62
CA HIS A 134 4.49 -7.00 -15.11
C HIS A 134 5.69 -7.51 -14.30
N SER A 135 6.80 -6.77 -14.38
CA SER A 135 7.97 -7.02 -13.53
C SER A 135 7.70 -6.69 -12.07
N GLY A 136 8.48 -7.29 -11.18
CA GLY A 136 8.52 -6.90 -9.78
C GLY A 136 8.94 -5.44 -9.59
N ARG A 137 8.65 -4.87 -8.41
CA ARG A 137 9.07 -3.50 -8.06
C ARG A 137 10.60 -3.41 -8.00
N THR A 138 11.16 -2.32 -8.52
CA THR A 138 12.58 -1.96 -8.32
C THR A 138 12.83 -1.46 -6.88
N CYS A 139 14.06 -1.34 -6.42
CA CYS A 139 14.35 -0.82 -5.09
C CYS A 139 14.00 0.68 -5.02
N LEU A 140 13.73 1.20 -3.82
CA LEU A 140 13.53 2.63 -3.62
C LEU A 140 14.82 3.43 -3.87
N LEU A 141 15.98 2.83 -3.61
CA LEU A 141 17.28 3.50 -3.66
C LEU A 141 18.11 3.15 -4.92
N CYS A 142 17.72 2.13 -5.68
CA CYS A 142 18.43 1.72 -6.88
C CYS A 142 17.53 0.97 -7.87
N ASP A 143 18.01 0.74 -9.08
CA ASP A 143 17.23 0.11 -10.16
C ASP A 143 17.17 -1.43 -10.08
N GLN A 144 17.71 -2.03 -9.02
CA GLN A 144 17.67 -3.48 -8.81
C GLN A 144 16.30 -3.94 -8.29
N MET A 145 15.99 -5.23 -8.38
CA MET A 145 14.74 -5.76 -7.82
C MET A 145 14.65 -5.54 -6.30
N ALA A 146 13.53 -5.01 -5.81
CA ALA A 146 13.33 -4.68 -4.40
C ALA A 146 13.52 -5.89 -3.47
N HIS A 147 13.02 -7.06 -3.88
CA HIS A 147 13.13 -8.28 -3.08
C HIS A 147 14.60 -8.69 -2.87
N ALA A 148 15.46 -8.50 -3.88
CA ALA A 148 16.87 -8.84 -3.81
C ALA A 148 17.61 -7.91 -2.85
N CYS A 149 17.31 -6.60 -2.91
CA CYS A 149 17.89 -5.61 -2.01
C CYS A 149 17.45 -5.81 -0.56
N SER A 150 16.16 -6.10 -0.34
CA SER A 150 15.62 -6.40 0.99
C SER A 150 16.27 -7.65 1.60
N ARG A 151 16.35 -8.75 0.83
CA ARG A 151 16.93 -10.02 1.30
C ARG A 151 18.43 -9.89 1.61
N SER A 152 19.17 -9.15 0.79
CA SER A 152 20.61 -8.94 1.00
C SER A 152 20.91 -7.84 2.03
N ARG A 153 19.89 -7.10 2.50
CA ARG A 153 20.06 -5.87 3.28
C ARG A 153 21.07 -4.92 2.64
N ARG A 154 20.94 -4.75 1.32
CA ARG A 154 21.88 -3.99 0.49
C ARG A 154 22.02 -2.53 0.94
N HIS A 155 20.93 -1.96 1.42
CA HIS A 155 20.86 -0.59 1.91
C HIS A 155 20.56 -0.61 3.40
N SER A 156 21.13 0.36 4.12
CA SER A 156 20.87 0.52 5.54
C SER A 156 19.46 1.08 5.78
N LEU A 157 18.94 0.86 7.00
CA LEU A 157 17.65 1.42 7.39
C LEU A 157 17.66 2.96 7.39
N PRO A 158 18.70 3.66 7.92
CA PRO A 158 18.76 5.12 7.86
C PRO A 158 18.68 5.67 6.43
N GLU A 159 19.44 5.13 5.47
CA GLU A 159 19.40 5.57 4.07
C GLU A 159 18.00 5.42 3.46
N LEU A 160 17.30 4.32 3.76
CA LEU A 160 15.93 4.12 3.29
C LEU A 160 14.96 5.13 3.90
N LEU A 161 15.11 5.43 5.19
CA LEU A 161 14.24 6.38 5.88
C LEU A 161 14.47 7.82 5.40
N GLU A 162 15.72 8.22 5.22
CA GLU A 162 16.10 9.54 4.69
C GLU A 162 15.53 9.73 3.29
N HIS A 163 15.70 8.77 2.38
CA HIS A 163 15.12 8.86 1.04
C HIS A 163 13.59 8.92 1.03
N ILE A 164 12.92 8.18 1.93
CA ILE A 164 11.46 8.26 2.06
C ILE A 164 11.06 9.66 2.55
N GLU A 165 11.75 10.20 3.55
CA GLU A 165 11.48 11.54 4.09
C GLU A 165 11.69 12.63 3.03
N GLU A 166 12.80 12.60 2.29
CA GLU A 166 13.07 13.51 1.17
C GLU A 166 11.94 13.47 0.14
N LYS A 167 11.51 12.26 -0.23
CA LYS A 167 10.45 12.05 -1.23
C LYS A 167 9.09 12.57 -0.76
N VAL A 168 8.77 12.38 0.52
CA VAL A 168 7.53 12.89 1.12
C VAL A 168 7.57 14.42 1.24
N ASN A 169 8.69 14.97 1.69
CA ASN A 169 8.88 16.41 1.84
C ASN A 169 8.82 17.13 0.49
N ALA A 170 9.46 16.58 -0.55
CA ALA A 170 9.40 17.14 -1.90
C ALA A 170 7.97 17.23 -2.44
N TYR A 171 7.10 16.26 -2.09
CA TYR A 171 5.70 16.25 -2.53
C TYR A 171 4.81 17.23 -1.76
N PHE A 172 4.90 17.25 -0.42
CA PHE A 172 3.99 18.05 0.42
C PHE A 172 4.48 19.46 0.72
N THR A 173 5.79 19.70 0.58
CA THR A 173 6.41 21.02 0.79
C THR A 173 7.27 21.36 -0.43
N PRO A 174 6.66 21.52 -1.63
CA PRO A 174 7.41 21.93 -2.81
C PRO A 174 7.98 23.34 -2.58
N ALA A 175 9.21 23.55 -3.05
CA ALA A 175 9.93 24.81 -2.94
C ALA A 175 9.25 25.96 -3.71
#